data_AF-A0A4Q3V4A3-F1
#
_entry.id   AF-A0A4Q3V4A3-F1
#
_cell.length_a   1.000
_cell.length_b   1.000
_cell.length_c   1.000
_cell.angle_alpha   90.00
_cell.angle_beta   90.00
_cell.angle_gamma   90.00
#
_symmetry.space_group_name_H-M   'P 1'
#
loop_
_entity.id
_entity.type
_entity.pdbx_description
1 polymer ?
#
loop_
_entity_poly.entity_id
_entity_poly.type
_entity_poly.pdbx_seq_one_letter_code
_entity_poly.pdbx_strand_id
1 'polypeptide(L)'
;MFKFITHRPFWVNLIAVLVLAAVIVFGFLQLLGLITRHGEYLTVPSVIGKSTPEAINFLEGKGFEVVIQDSVFIDTAKRGTVLKQLPDPNSTVKINRSVYLTVNRFTL
;
A
#
# COMPACT_ATOMS: atom_id res chain seq x y z
N MET A 1 -19.83 -46.60 13.99
CA MET A 1 -19.94 -45.81 12.76
C MET A 1 -18.59 -45.37 12.16
N PHE A 2 -17.46 -45.37 12.89
CA PHE A 2 -16.13 -44.98 12.34
C PHE A 2 -15.02 -46.04 12.48
N LYS A 3 -15.37 -47.34 12.51
CA LYS A 3 -14.40 -48.44 12.77
C LYS A 3 -13.24 -48.52 11.75
N PHE A 4 -13.41 -47.96 10.56
CA PHE A 4 -12.41 -47.94 9.48
C PHE A 4 -11.24 -46.98 9.76
N ILE A 5 -11.48 -45.88 10.49
CA ILE A 5 -10.46 -44.85 10.81
C ILE A 5 -9.70 -45.24 12.09
N THR A 6 -10.38 -45.85 13.07
CA THR A 6 -9.82 -46.18 14.38
C THR A 6 -9.12 -47.53 14.48
N HIS A 7 -9.12 -48.37 13.43
CA HIS A 7 -8.39 -49.64 13.42
C HIS A 7 -6.86 -49.46 13.27
N ARG A 8 -6.41 -48.33 12.72
CA ARG A 8 -4.98 -48.04 12.56
C ARG A 8 -4.37 -47.69 13.93
N PRO A 9 -3.09 -48.06 14.17
CA PRO A 9 -2.43 -47.71 15.43
C PRO A 9 -2.43 -46.19 15.61
N PHE A 10 -2.56 -45.73 16.85
CA PHE A 10 -2.66 -44.30 17.23
C PHE A 10 -1.65 -43.41 16.50
N TRP A 11 -0.40 -43.88 16.37
CA TRP A 11 0.68 -43.16 15.70
C TRP A 11 0.44 -42.88 14.21
N VAL A 12 -0.28 -43.76 13.49
CA VAL A 12 -0.64 -43.51 12.09
C VAL A 12 -1.65 -42.37 11.98
N ASN A 13 -2.63 -42.32 12.88
CA ASN A 13 -3.58 -41.20 12.94
C ASN A 13 -2.88 -39.90 13.36
N LEU A 14 -1.92 -39.97 14.30
CA LEU A 14 -1.12 -38.81 14.71
C LEU A 14 -0.31 -38.25 13.54
N ILE A 15 0.40 -39.09 12.79
CA ILE A 15 1.16 -38.66 11.60
C ILE A 15 0.22 -38.10 10.54
N ALA A 16 -0.92 -38.74 10.28
CA ALA A 16 -1.90 -38.26 9.31
C ALA A 16 -2.42 -36.86 9.67
N VAL A 17 -2.72 -36.60 10.96
CA VAL A 17 -3.13 -35.28 11.44
C VAL A 17 -2.00 -34.26 11.30
N LEU A 18 -0.76 -34.62 11.64
CA LEU A 18 0.38 -33.72 11.50
C LEU A 18 0.64 -33.34 10.03
N VAL A 19 0.56 -34.31 9.12
CA VAL A 19 0.70 -34.07 7.67
C VAL A 19 -0.44 -33.19 7.17
N LEU A 20 -1.69 -33.49 7.55
CA LEU A 20 -2.84 -32.67 7.18
C LEU A 20 -2.70 -31.23 7.70
N ALA A 21 -2.30 -31.06 8.96
CA ALA A 21 -2.07 -29.75 9.55
C ALA A 21 -0.95 -28.99 8.81
N ALA A 22 0.16 -29.66 8.47
CA ALA A 22 1.24 -29.07 7.70
C ALA A 22 0.79 -28.63 6.31
N VAL A 23 -0.03 -29.43 5.61
CA VAL A 23 -0.61 -29.08 4.31
C VAL A 23 -1.53 -27.87 4.41
N ILE A 24 -2.38 -27.81 5.43
CA ILE A 24 -3.27 -26.67 5.67
C ILE A 24 -2.47 -25.40 5.95
N VAL A 25 -1.47 -25.47 6.84
CA VAL A 25 -0.59 -24.35 7.16
C VAL A 25 0.16 -23.89 5.91
N PHE A 26 0.73 -24.82 5.15
CA PHE A 26 1.44 -24.50 3.92
C PHE A 26 0.52 -23.82 2.89
N GLY A 27 -0.67 -24.37 2.64
CA GLY A 27 -1.66 -23.78 1.74
C GLY A 27 -2.10 -22.37 2.20
N PHE A 28 -2.32 -22.19 3.50
CA PHE A 28 -2.65 -20.88 4.07
C PHE A 28 -1.51 -19.87 3.87
N LEU A 29 -0.26 -20.27 4.08
CA LEU A 29 0.92 -19.41 3.86
C LEU A 29 1.06 -19.00 2.38
N GLN A 30 0.78 -19.90 1.44
CA GLN A 30 0.77 -19.57 0.01
C GLN A 30 -0.34 -18.57 -0.35
N LEU A 31 -1.53 -18.72 0.25
CA LEU A 31 -2.66 -17.81 0.03
C LEU A 31 -2.40 -16.40 0.57
N LEU A 32 -1.62 -16.27 1.65
CA LEU A 32 -1.29 -14.99 2.27
C LEU A 32 -0.65 -13.99 1.29
N GLY A 33 0.22 -14.45 0.39
CA GLY A 33 0.87 -13.58 -0.61
C GLY A 33 -0.14 -12.94 -1.58
N LEU A 34 -1.17 -13.70 -1.96
CA LEU A 34 -2.20 -13.27 -2.91
C LEU A 34 -3.17 -12.26 -2.28
N ILE A 35 -3.51 -12.44 -1.01
CA ILE A 35 -4.41 -11.53 -0.28
C ILE A 35 -3.69 -10.23 0.11
N THR A 36 -2.44 -10.32 0.55
CA THR A 36 -1.73 -9.16 1.13
C THR A 36 -1.04 -8.26 0.12
N ARG A 37 -1.01 -8.64 -1.17
CA ARG A 37 -0.32 -7.91 -2.24
C ARG A 37 1.08 -7.47 -1.80
N HIS A 38 1.79 -8.41 -1.19
CA HIS A 38 3.12 -8.16 -0.65
C HIS A 38 4.09 -7.87 -1.79
N GLY A 39 4.82 -6.76 -1.73
CA GLY A 39 5.85 -6.42 -2.74
C GLY A 39 5.45 -5.40 -3.79
N GLU A 40 4.22 -4.88 -3.79
CA GLU A 40 3.80 -3.84 -4.73
C GLU A 40 4.13 -2.43 -4.20
N TYR A 41 5.06 -1.76 -4.87
CA TYR A 41 5.55 -0.45 -4.52
C TYR A 41 5.54 0.51 -5.71
N LEU A 42 5.35 1.80 -5.43
CA LEU A 42 5.44 2.90 -6.39
C LEU A 42 6.49 3.90 -5.92
N THR A 43 7.20 4.48 -6.88
CA THR A 43 8.10 5.62 -6.62
C THR A 43 7.32 6.91 -6.76
N VAL A 44 7.34 7.75 -5.73
CA VAL A 44 6.62 9.02 -5.70
C VAL A 44 7.39 10.03 -6.56
N PRO A 45 6.80 10.57 -7.65
CA PRO A 45 7.50 11.56 -8.46
C PRO A 45 7.49 12.93 -7.77
N SER A 46 8.41 13.80 -8.19
CA SER A 46 8.42 15.19 -7.72
C SER A 46 7.31 16.01 -8.39
N VAL A 47 6.52 16.69 -7.58
CA VAL A 47 5.53 17.69 -8.01
C VAL A 47 5.75 19.06 -7.41
N ILE A 48 6.82 19.24 -6.62
CA ILE A 48 7.19 20.54 -6.05
C ILE A 48 7.40 21.56 -7.18
N GLY A 49 6.81 22.75 -7.03
CA GLY A 49 6.88 23.82 -8.03
C GLY A 49 5.83 23.72 -9.15
N LYS A 50 5.07 22.62 -9.25
CA LYS A 50 3.93 22.52 -10.17
C LYS A 50 2.72 23.28 -9.64
N SER A 51 1.80 23.64 -10.54
CA SER A 51 0.48 24.11 -10.12
C SER A 51 -0.31 22.97 -9.46
N THR A 52 -1.14 23.27 -8.47
CA THR A 52 -2.00 22.29 -7.80
C THR A 52 -2.79 21.39 -8.78
N PRO A 53 -3.51 21.91 -9.80
CA PRO A 53 -4.25 21.04 -10.72
C PRO A 53 -3.33 20.16 -11.58
N GLU A 54 -2.17 20.65 -12.00
CA GLU A 54 -1.20 19.87 -12.75
C GLU A 54 -0.59 18.75 -11.88
N ALA A 55 -0.26 19.05 -10.63
CA ALA A 55 0.27 18.10 -9.67
C ALA A 55 -0.73 16.97 -9.38
N ILE A 56 -2.01 17.32 -9.18
CA ILE A 56 -3.09 16.36 -8.95
C ILE A 56 -3.20 15.41 -10.15
N ASN A 57 -3.42 15.95 -11.35
CA ASN A 57 -3.57 15.15 -12.56
C ASN A 57 -2.37 14.23 -12.82
N PHE A 58 -1.16 14.73 -12.55
CA PHE A 58 0.07 13.95 -12.76
C PHE A 58 0.22 12.80 -11.76
N LEU A 59 -0.10 13.03 -10.49
CA LEU A 59 -0.02 11.99 -9.44
C LEU A 59 -1.14 10.95 -9.60
N GLU A 60 -2.37 11.37 -9.87
CA GLU A 60 -3.50 10.48 -10.13
C GLU A 60 -3.26 9.62 -11.37
N GLY A 61 -2.71 10.19 -12.44
CA GLY A 61 -2.27 9.44 -13.62
C GLY A 61 -1.16 8.42 -13.36
N LYS A 62 -0.50 8.49 -12.20
CA LYS A 62 0.51 7.52 -11.73
C LYS A 62 -0.03 6.56 -10.67
N GLY A 63 -1.34 6.60 -10.38
CA GLY A 63 -2.00 5.71 -9.43
C GLY A 63 -1.88 6.14 -7.97
N PHE A 64 -1.55 7.41 -7.71
CA PHE A 64 -1.59 7.98 -6.36
C PHE A 64 -2.92 8.69 -6.12
N GLU A 65 -3.42 8.58 -4.89
CA GLU A 65 -4.44 9.50 -4.40
C GLU A 65 -3.77 10.80 -3.93
N VAL A 66 -4.40 11.95 -4.12
CA VAL A 66 -3.81 13.25 -3.73
C VAL A 66 -4.68 13.94 -2.71
N VAL A 67 -4.06 14.44 -1.64
CA VAL A 67 -4.73 15.17 -0.58
C VAL A 67 -4.04 16.51 -0.38
N ILE A 68 -4.78 17.61 -0.47
CA ILE A 68 -4.27 18.92 -0.05
C ILE A 68 -4.34 18.96 1.48
N GLN A 69 -3.19 18.82 2.13
CA GLN A 69 -3.11 18.77 3.59
C GLN A 69 -3.17 20.17 4.21
N ASP A 70 -2.51 21.14 3.58
CA ASP A 70 -2.42 22.49 4.12
C ASP A 70 -2.19 23.53 3.01
N SER A 71 -2.44 24.79 3.33
CA SER A 71 -2.10 25.94 2.50
C SER A 71 -1.37 26.99 3.30
N VAL A 72 -0.20 27.42 2.82
CA VAL A 72 0.60 28.47 3.47
C VAL A 72 0.79 29.65 2.52
N PHE A 73 1.26 30.80 3.03
CA PHE A 73 1.61 31.95 2.21
C PHE A 73 3.13 32.07 2.07
N ILE A 74 3.61 32.04 0.84
CA ILE A 74 4.98 32.42 0.48
C ILE A 74 4.89 33.43 -0.67
N ASP A 75 5.43 34.62 -0.43
CA ASP A 75 5.43 35.76 -1.35
C ASP A 75 6.26 35.51 -2.63
N THR A 76 7.35 34.76 -2.49
CA THR A 76 8.24 34.37 -3.60
C THR A 76 7.67 33.27 -4.50
N ALA A 77 6.63 32.55 -4.05
CA ALA A 77 6.01 31.48 -4.81
C ALA A 77 4.71 31.93 -5.49
N LYS A 78 4.40 31.37 -6.66
CA LYS A 78 3.10 31.62 -7.32
C LYS A 78 1.97 31.02 -6.49
N ARG A 79 0.80 31.65 -6.51
CA ARG A 79 -0.41 31.15 -5.85
C ARG A 79 -0.81 29.80 -6.42
N GLY A 80 -1.26 28.88 -5.57
CA GLY A 80 -1.64 27.54 -6.00
C GLY A 80 -0.45 26.69 -6.48
N THR A 81 0.78 27.02 -6.08
CA THR A 81 1.95 26.19 -6.38
C THR A 81 2.15 25.18 -5.26
N VAL A 82 2.52 23.95 -5.59
CA VAL A 82 2.94 22.95 -4.60
C VAL A 82 4.27 23.37 -4.00
N LEU A 83 4.28 23.60 -2.69
CA LEU A 83 5.46 24.02 -1.93
C LEU A 83 6.15 22.83 -1.28
N LYS A 84 5.36 21.86 -0.81
CA LYS A 84 5.85 20.65 -0.18
C LYS A 84 4.96 19.47 -0.56
N GLN A 85 5.57 18.30 -0.62
CA GLN A 85 4.87 17.02 -0.74
C GLN A 85 5.31 16.08 0.37
N LEU A 86 4.44 15.14 0.72
CA LEU A 86 4.76 14.00 1.57
C LEU A 86 3.98 12.80 1.02
N PRO A 87 4.59 11.65 0.73
CA PRO A 87 6.01 11.30 0.88
C PRO A 87 6.97 12.15 0.03
N ASP A 88 8.24 12.19 0.43
CA ASP A 88 9.27 12.96 -0.27
C ASP A 88 9.46 12.47 -1.72
N PRO A 89 9.90 13.34 -2.64
CA PRO A 89 10.21 12.95 -4.00
C PRO A 89 11.18 11.76 -4.07
N ASN A 90 10.95 10.85 -5.01
CA ASN A 90 11.70 9.62 -5.23
C ASN A 90 11.65 8.61 -4.06
N SER A 91 10.84 8.87 -3.03
CA SER A 91 10.57 7.86 -2.01
C SER A 91 9.75 6.71 -2.59
N THR A 92 9.99 5.51 -2.07
CA THR A 92 9.26 4.31 -2.45
C THR A 92 8.17 4.04 -1.42
N VAL A 93 6.92 4.00 -1.86
CA VAL A 93 5.76 3.72 -1.00
C VAL A 93 4.97 2.54 -1.50
N LYS A 94 4.21 1.91 -0.61
CA LYS A 94 3.25 0.88 -1.01
C LYS A 94 2.20 1.49 -1.95
N ILE A 95 1.69 0.68 -2.87
CA ILE A 95 0.51 1.04 -3.67
C ILE A 95 -0.65 1.52 -2.78
N ASN A 96 -1.54 2.36 -3.34
CA ASN A 96 -2.69 2.94 -2.65
C ASN A 96 -2.33 3.87 -1.47
N ARG A 97 -1.15 4.49 -1.50
CA ARG A 97 -0.79 5.55 -0.56
C ARG A 97 -1.15 6.91 -1.14
N SER A 98 -1.74 7.75 -0.30
CA SER A 98 -2.06 9.12 -0.65
C SER A 98 -0.80 10.00 -0.55
N VAL A 99 -0.65 10.94 -1.48
CA VAL A 99 0.38 11.98 -1.47
C VAL A 99 -0.26 13.27 -0.96
N TYR A 100 0.28 13.75 0.15
CA TYR A 100 -0.13 14.98 0.80
C TYR A 100 0.63 16.17 0.25
N LEU A 101 -0.09 17.20 -0.16
CA LEU A 101 0.48 18.42 -0.70
C LEU A 101 0.22 19.60 0.23
N THR A 102 1.26 20.40 0.44
CA THR A 102 1.13 21.76 0.98
C THR A 102 1.27 22.74 -0.16
N VAL A 103 0.27 23.59 -0.34
CA VAL A 103 0.20 24.51 -1.49
C VAL A 103 0.31 25.96 -1.05
N ASN A 104 0.74 26.84 -1.96
CA ASN A 104 0.67 28.27 -1.71
C ASN A 104 -0.80 28.74 -1.83
N ARG A 105 -1.27 29.54 -0.88
CA ARG A 105 -2.66 29.98 -0.82
C ARG A 105 -3.07 30.81 -2.06
N PHE A 106 -4.33 30.69 -2.45
CA PHE A 106 -4.90 31.46 -3.57
C PHE A 106 -5.35 32.87 -3.19
N THR A 107 -5.69 33.08 -1.92
CA THR A 107 -6.24 34.33 -1.39
C THR A 107 -5.24 34.98 -0.43
N LEU A 108 -5.23 36.31 -0.28
CA LEU A 108 -4.44 37.02 0.74
C LEU A 108 -5.20 37.14 2.06
#